data_AF-A0A925HYC0-F1
#
_entry.id   AF-A0A925HYC0-F1
#
_cell.length_a   1.000
_cell.length_b   1.000
_cell.length_c   1.000
_cell.angle_alpha   90.00
_cell.angle_beta   90.00
_cell.angle_gamma   90.00
#
_symmetry.space_group_name_H-M   'P 1'
#
loop_
_entity.id
_entity.type
_entity.pdbx_description
1 polymer ?
#
loop_
_entity_poly.entity_id
_entity_poly.type
_entity_poly.pdbx_seq_one_letter_code
_entity_poly.pdbx_strand_id
1 'polypeptide(L)' 'MISSEQDFRTTMDRIAWFQNQVAELRRLETIPRNYHASASGFLAEIDRMQLDVRDYLSTHPAELVGAA' A
#
# COMPACT_ATOMS: atom_id res chain seq x y z
N MET A 1 -8.63 1.65 -6.15
CA MET A 1 -9.28 0.51 -6.86
C MET A 1 -8.41 0.05 -8.01
N ILE A 2 -7.94 -1.19 -7.94
CA ILE A 2 -7.04 -1.84 -8.90
C ILE A 2 -7.89 -2.57 -9.94
N SER A 3 -7.63 -2.35 -11.23
CA SER A 3 -8.46 -2.92 -12.31
C SER A 3 -7.65 -3.73 -13.32
N SER A 4 -6.33 -3.79 -13.17
CA SER A 4 -5.44 -4.53 -14.05
C SER A 4 -4.25 -5.11 -13.29
N GLU A 5 -3.59 -6.09 -13.91
CA GLU A 5 -2.33 -6.65 -13.41
C GLU A 5 -1.23 -5.57 -13.29
N GLN A 6 -1.23 -4.58 -14.17
CA GLN A 6 -0.28 -3.48 -14.11
C GLN A 6 -0.53 -2.56 -12.91
N ASP A 7 -1.80 -2.24 -12.64
CA ASP A 7 -2.19 -1.47 -11.45
C ASP A 7 -1.84 -2.22 -10.16
N PHE A 8 -2.03 -3.54 -10.18
CA PHE A 8 -1.70 -4.41 -9.05
C PHE A 8 -0.20 -4.34 -8.74
N ARG A 9 0.66 -4.58 -9.74
CA ARG A 9 2.12 -4.49 -9.58
C ARG A 9 2.57 -3.11 -9.10
N THR A 10 2.03 -2.06 -9.73
CA THR A 10 2.35 -0.67 -9.36
C THR A 10 1.95 -0.39 -7.91
N THR A 11 0.80 -0.89 -7.47
CA THR A 11 0.35 -0.72 -6.08
C THR A 11 1.25 -1.46 -5.10
N MET A 12 1.65 -2.70 -5.43
CA MET A 12 2.58 -3.48 -4.61
C MET A 12 3.95 -2.80 -4.48
N ASP A 13 4.50 -2.26 -5.57
CA ASP A 13 5.78 -1.52 -5.55
C ASP A 13 5.69 -0.26 -4.68
N ARG A 14 4.57 0.47 -4.75
CA ARG A 14 4.33 1.65 -3.92
C ARG A 14 4.21 1.31 -2.43
N ILE A 15 3.52 0.21 -2.10
CA ILE A 15 3.44 -0.30 -0.72
C ILE A 15 4.86 -0.59 -0.20
N ALA A 16 5.67 -1.33 -0.95
CA ALA A 16 7.03 -1.66 -0.56
C ALA A 16 7.90 -0.41 -0.36
N TRP A 17 7.76 0.59 -1.25
CA TRP A 17 8.45 1.86 -1.10
C TRP A 17 8.06 2.60 0.19
N PHE A 18 6.76 2.72 0.50
CA PHE A 18 6.31 3.35 1.74
C PHE A 18 6.76 2.59 2.99
N GLN A 19 6.71 1.26 2.96
CA GLN A 19 7.21 0.43 4.07
C GLN A 19 8.69 0.71 4.35
N ASN A 20 9.51 0.85 3.31
CA ASN A 20 10.92 1.23 3.44
C ASN A 20 11.08 2.63 4.04
N GLN A 21 10.24 3.60 3.67
CA GLN A 21 10.28 4.94 4.28
C GLN A 21 9.95 4.89 5.79
N VAL A 22 8.92 4.13 6.19
CA VAL A 22 8.56 3.96 7.60
C VAL A 22 9.67 3.27 8.38
N ALA A 23 10.31 2.24 7.79
CA ALA A 23 11.44 1.55 8.40
C ALA A 23 12.63 2.49 8.61
N GLU A 24 12.93 3.36 7.65
CA GLU A 24 14.01 4.34 7.78
C GLU A 24 13.68 5.43 8.82
N LEU A 25 12.44 5.92 8.85
CA LEU A 25 11.98 6.85 9.89
C LEU A 25 12.14 6.24 11.29
N ARG A 26 11.82 4.96 11.45
CA ARG A 26 11.99 4.23 12.73
C ARG A 26 13.44 4.16 13.18
N ARG A 27 14.40 4.17 12.24
CA ARG A 27 15.84 4.13 12.52
C ARG A 27 16.42 5.52 12.83
N LEU A 28 15.92 6.55 12.14
CA LEU A 28 16.51 7.89 12.17
C LEU A 28 15.86 8.84 13.18
N GLU A 29 14.54 8.77 13.35
CA GLU A 29 13.82 9.71 14.21
C GLU A 29 13.92 9.28 15.67
N THR A 30 14.51 10.14 16.49
CA THR A 30 14.79 9.86 17.90
C THR A 30 13.70 10.39 18.83
N ILE A 31 12.86 11.32 18.34
CA ILE A 31 11.76 11.92 19.09
C ILE A 31 10.47 11.18 18.73
N PRO A 32 9.86 10.42 19.68
CA PRO A 32 8.70 9.57 19.37
C PRO A 32 7.51 10.32 18.76
N ARG A 33 7.24 11.55 19.23
CA ARG A 33 6.16 12.39 18.70
C ARG A 33 6.39 12.74 17.23
N ASN A 34 7.63 13.03 16.84
CA ASN A 34 7.97 13.35 15.45
C ASN A 34 7.89 12.09 14.58
N TYR A 35 8.32 10.93 15.10
CA TYR A 35 8.18 9.66 14.39
C TYR A 35 6.72 9.39 14.07
N HIS A 36 5.83 9.49 15.06
CA HIS A 36 4.40 9.25 14.86
C HIS A 36 3.78 10.25 13.87
N ALA A 37 4.14 11.54 13.95
CA ALA A 37 3.64 12.54 13.03
C ALA A 37 4.11 12.31 11.57
N SER A 38 5.35 11.86 11.38
CA SER A 38 5.92 11.58 10.06
C SER A 38 5.44 10.25 9.48
N ALA A 39 5.34 9.21 10.31
CA ALA A 39 4.98 7.86 9.87
C ALA A 39 3.47 7.70 9.63
N SER A 40 2.61 8.47 10.30
CA SER A 40 1.15 8.27 10.23
C SER A 40 0.58 8.38 8.82
N GLY A 41 1.09 9.31 8.00
CA GLY A 41 0.64 9.46 6.62
C GLY A 41 0.99 8.25 5.75
N PHE A 42 2.21 7.73 5.88
CA PHE A 42 2.64 6.53 5.16
C PHE A 42 1.85 5.30 5.58
N LEU A 43 1.64 5.11 6.89
CA LEU A 43 0.89 3.97 7.42
C LEU A 43 -0.57 3.99 6.94
N ALA A 44 -1.24 5.14 6.97
CA ALA A 44 -2.61 5.28 6.48
C ALA A 44 -2.74 4.95 4.98
N GLU A 45 -1.76 5.38 4.18
CA GLU A 45 -1.76 5.11 2.73
C GLU A 45 -1.42 3.63 2.43
N ILE A 46 -0.54 3.00 3.21
CA ILE A 46 -0.30 1.55 3.14
C ILE A 46 -1.60 0.80 3.43
N ASP A 47 -2.31 1.14 4.51
CA ASP A 47 -3.56 0.47 4.88
C ASP A 47 -4.62 0.59 3.78
N ARG A 48 -4.77 1.79 3.20
CA ARG A 48 -5.68 2.05 2.08
C ARG A 48 -5.32 1.22 0.84
N MET A 49 -4.04 1.13 0.48
CA MET A 49 -3.60 0.36 -0.69
C MET A 49 -3.65 -1.15 -0.46
N GLN A 50 -3.40 -1.61 0.76
CA GLN A 50 -3.56 -3.02 1.13
C GLN A 50 -5.02 -3.47 1.04
N LEU A 51 -5.97 -2.57 1.35
CA LEU A 51 -7.38 -2.81 1.12
C LEU A 51 -7.68 -3.02 -0.37
N ASP A 52 -7.19 -2.11 -1.23
CA ASP A 52 -7.32 -2.24 -2.69
C ASP A 52 -6.70 -3.56 -3.22
N VAL A 53 -5.52 -3.94 -2.72
CA VAL A 53 -4.83 -5.20 -3.08
C VAL A 53 -5.64 -6.42 -2.67
N ARG A 54 -6.13 -6.44 -1.43
CA ARG A 54 -6.95 -7.55 -0.92
C ARG A 54 -8.21 -7.71 -1.77
N ASP A 55 -8.89 -6.61 -2.06
CA ASP A 55 -10.12 -6.64 -2.85
C ASP A 55 -9.85 -7.15 -4.27
N TYR A 56 -8.75 -6.72 -4.92
CA TYR A 56 -8.32 -7.24 -6.22
C TYR A 56 -8.04 -8.76 -6.18
N LEU A 57 -7.22 -9.21 -5.22
CA LEU A 57 -6.84 -10.63 -5.10
C LEU A 57 -7.99 -11.54 -4.65
N SER A 58 -9.06 -10.98 -4.08
CA SER A 58 -10.27 -11.71 -3.73
C SER A 58 -11.15 -12.04 -4.94
N THR A 59 -10.89 -11.41 -6.09
CA THR A 59 -11.64 -11.63 -7.33
C THR A 59 -10.83 -12.50 -8.28
N HIS A 60 -11.42 -13.59 -8.79
CA HIS A 60 -10.73 -14.44 -9.75
C HIS A 60 -10.61 -13.73 -11.12
N PRO A 61 -9.46 -13.82 -11.83
CA PRO A 61 -9.26 -13.13 -13.11
C PRO A 61 -10.34 -13.41 -14.18
N ALA A 62 -10.93 -14.60 -14.18
CA ALA A 62 -12.01 -14.95 -15.11
C ALA A 62 -13.30 -14.14 -14.87
N GLU A 63 -13.55 -13.68 -13.63
CA GLU A 63 -14.71 -12.86 -13.29
C GLU A 63 -14.53 -11.40 -13.73
N LEU A 64 -13.29 -10.94 -13.85
CA LEU A 64 -12.95 -9.61 -14.36
C LEU A 64 -13.16 -9.49 -15.88
N VAL A 65 -13.04 -10.60 -16.62
CA VAL A 65 -13.22 -10.63 -18.09
C VAL A 65 -14.72 -10.71 -18.47
N GLY A 66 -15.58 -11.19 -17.58
CA GLY A 66 -17.02 -11.36 -17.83
C GLY A 66 -17.88 -10.12 -17.56
N ALA A 67 -17.31 -9.04 -17.05
CA ALA A 67 -18.02 -7.81 -16.66
C ALA A 67 -17.92 -6.68 -17.70
N ALA A 68 -17.75 -7.02 -18.98
CA ALA A 68 -17.72 -6.07 -20.11
C ALA A 68 -19.11 -5.81 -20.69
#